data_AF-D7L458-F1
#
_entry.id   AF-D7L458-F1
#
_cell.length_a   1.000
_cell.length_b   1.000
_cell.length_c   1.000
_cell.angle_alpha   90.00
_cell.angle_beta   90.00
_cell.angle_gamma   90.00
#
_symmetry.space_group_name_H-M   'P 1'
#
loop_
_entity.id
_entity.type
_entity.pdbx_description
1 polymer ?
#
loop_
_entity_poly.entity_id
_entity_poly.type
_entity_poly.pdbx_seq_one_letter_code
_entity_poly.pdbx_strand_id
1 'polypeptide(L)'
;MEMSFTIHVPAGCQFTINVKPVVGLVPPAGGGGGGLNVNVHPPAGGVEQVKDEPLIVETSNLTDPSLKMANPKVFFDMSVGGKPAGRIVIELFAHTTPRTAENFRALCTGEKGMGKLGKPLHYKGSIIHRLVPDQMLCGGDITAGDGSGGESIYGDRFFEDENFINKQTGPGILAMANRGIDTNESQFMICMEGSPIIDTEHVVFAHVVEGLDVIRSIDKEVGTGNCVPSKPVIIADCGQIS
;
A
#
# COMPACT_ATOMS: atom_id res chain seq x y z
N MET A 1 -11.60 18.78 -27.90
CA MET A 1 -11.25 17.36 -27.76
C MET A 1 -12.26 16.80 -26.78
N GLU A 2 -13.22 16.01 -27.26
CA GLU A 2 -14.31 15.51 -26.43
C GLU A 2 -13.89 14.15 -25.86
N MET A 3 -13.94 13.99 -24.54
CA MET A 3 -13.57 12.75 -23.86
C MET A 3 -14.84 12.12 -23.33
N SER A 4 -15.16 10.91 -23.78
CA SER A 4 -16.32 10.15 -23.34
C SER A 4 -15.89 8.90 -22.60
N PHE A 5 -16.64 8.53 -21.55
CA PHE A 5 -16.44 7.31 -20.79
C PHE A 5 -17.76 6.55 -20.75
N THR A 6 -17.71 5.23 -20.99
CA THR A 6 -18.88 4.34 -20.94
C THR A 6 -18.74 3.41 -19.75
N ILE A 7 -19.78 3.30 -18.93
CA ILE A 7 -19.82 2.40 -17.76
C ILE A 7 -20.91 1.36 -18.02
N HIS A 8 -20.54 0.08 -17.98
CA HIS A 8 -21.49 -1.03 -18.08
C HIS A 8 -21.89 -1.50 -16.68
N VAL A 9 -23.19 -1.45 -16.37
CA VAL A 9 -23.75 -1.88 -15.09
C VAL A 9 -24.68 -3.07 -15.31
N PRO A 10 -24.45 -4.23 -14.65
CA PRO A 10 -25.33 -5.39 -14.75
C PRO A 10 -26.76 -5.08 -14.27
N ALA A 11 -27.74 -5.79 -14.84
CA ALA A 11 -29.14 -5.64 -14.46
C ALA A 11 -29.35 -5.93 -12.96
N GLY A 12 -30.04 -5.04 -12.25
CA GLY A 12 -30.35 -5.17 -10.82
C GLY A 12 -29.36 -4.50 -9.87
N CYS A 13 -28.25 -3.94 -10.37
CA CYS A 13 -27.27 -3.22 -9.56
C CYS A 13 -27.53 -1.70 -9.59
N GLN A 14 -27.48 -1.07 -8.42
CA GLN A 14 -27.39 0.38 -8.32
C GLN A 14 -25.93 0.83 -8.38
N PHE A 15 -25.67 1.96 -9.02
CA PHE A 15 -24.38 2.63 -8.97
C PHE A 15 -24.58 4.11 -8.69
N THR A 16 -23.58 4.74 -8.08
CA THR A 16 -23.60 6.17 -7.76
C THR A 16 -22.30 6.79 -8.24
N ILE A 17 -22.40 7.82 -9.09
CA ILE A 17 -21.24 8.63 -9.49
C ILE A 17 -21.23 9.87 -8.61
N ASN A 18 -20.24 9.95 -7.72
CA ASN A 18 -20.01 11.13 -6.90
C ASN A 18 -18.97 12.02 -7.59
N VAL A 19 -19.40 13.11 -8.23
CA VAL A 19 -18.50 14.10 -8.80
C VAL A 19 -18.24 15.18 -7.75
N LYS A 20 -16.98 15.37 -7.36
CA LYS A 20 -16.57 16.52 -6.54
C LYS A 20 -16.01 17.62 -7.43
N PRO A 21 -16.48 18.87 -7.31
CA PRO A 21 -15.84 19.98 -8.02
C PRO A 21 -14.43 20.19 -7.47
N VAL A 22 -13.45 20.32 -8.35
CA VAL A 22 -12.10 20.78 -7.98
C VAL A 22 -12.21 22.28 -7.71
N VAL A 23 -12.26 22.66 -6.44
CA VAL A 23 -12.20 24.08 -6.03
C VAL A 23 -10.74 24.45 -5.89
N GLY A 24 -10.19 25.15 -6.88
CA GLY A 24 -8.81 25.64 -6.81
C GLY A 24 -8.24 26.04 -8.15
N LEU A 25 -8.66 27.20 -8.66
CA LEU A 25 -7.86 28.22 -9.35
C LEU A 25 -8.84 29.30 -9.79
N VAL A 26 -8.73 30.49 -9.18
CA VAL A 26 -9.44 31.69 -9.63
C VAL A 26 -9.00 31.93 -11.09
N PRO A 27 -9.90 31.86 -12.08
CA PRO A 27 -9.53 32.20 -13.45
C PRO A 27 -9.30 33.72 -13.51
N PRO A 28 -8.29 34.20 -14.26
CA PRO A 28 -8.16 35.62 -14.54
C PRO A 28 -9.44 36.12 -15.23
N ALA A 29 -9.86 37.33 -14.86
CA ALA A 29 -11.13 37.92 -15.28
C ALA A 29 -11.31 37.86 -16.81
N GLY A 30 -12.29 37.08 -17.26
CA GLY A 30 -12.71 36.97 -18.66
C GLY A 30 -12.66 35.55 -19.22
N GLY A 31 -13.67 34.73 -18.95
CA GLY A 31 -13.83 33.41 -19.58
C GLY A 31 -15.06 32.67 -19.05
N GLY A 32 -15.97 32.29 -19.95
CA GLY A 32 -17.26 31.68 -19.63
C GLY A 32 -17.15 30.38 -18.84
N GLY A 33 -18.06 30.20 -17.88
CA GLY A 33 -18.13 29.03 -17.00
C GLY A 33 -18.32 27.72 -17.77
N GLY A 34 -17.39 26.79 -17.60
CA GLY A 34 -17.54 25.40 -18.03
C GLY A 34 -18.46 24.66 -17.05
N GLY A 35 -19.75 24.62 -17.36
CA GLY A 35 -20.68 23.66 -16.74
C GLY A 35 -20.54 22.29 -17.42
N LEU A 36 -20.35 21.24 -16.63
CA LEU A 36 -20.52 19.86 -17.09
C LEU A 36 -22.02 19.57 -17.17
N ASN A 37 -22.56 19.48 -18.39
CA ASN A 37 -23.90 18.96 -18.62
C ASN A 37 -23.84 17.43 -18.70
N VAL A 38 -24.51 16.76 -17.76
CA VAL A 38 -24.70 15.31 -17.79
C VAL A 38 -26.12 15.04 -18.30
N ASN A 39 -26.26 14.60 -19.55
CA ASN A 39 -27.54 14.14 -20.09
C ASN A 39 -27.65 12.62 -19.89
N VAL A 40 -28.65 12.19 -19.12
CA VAL A 40 -28.99 10.77 -18.96
C VAL A 40 -30.23 10.48 -19.81
N HIS A 41 -30.09 9.64 -20.83
CA HIS A 41 -31.23 9.11 -21.59
C HIS A 41 -31.67 7.78 -20.96
N PRO A 42 -32.89 7.66 -20.42
CA PRO A 42 -33.42 6.36 -20.00
C PRO A 42 -33.82 5.52 -21.22
N PRO A 43 -33.55 4.19 -21.23
CA PRO A 43 -34.11 3.31 -22.24
C PRO A 43 -35.61 3.13 -22.00
N ALA A 44 -36.37 3.00 -23.09
CA ALA A 44 -37.82 2.88 -23.08
C ALA A 44 -38.29 1.65 -22.27
N GLY A 45 -38.87 1.90 -21.10
CA GLY A 45 -39.52 0.91 -20.25
C GLY A 45 -40.06 1.62 -19.01
N GLY A 46 -41.38 1.51 -18.77
CA GLY A 46 -42.13 2.35 -17.84
C GLY A 46 -41.52 2.46 -16.44
N VAL A 47 -41.38 3.70 -15.97
CA VAL A 47 -40.97 4.02 -14.61
C VAL A 47 -42.23 4.09 -13.75
N GLU A 48 -42.39 3.14 -12.81
CA GLU A 48 -43.33 3.33 -11.72
C GLU A 48 -42.89 4.53 -10.88
N GLN A 49 -43.78 5.50 -10.70
CA GLN A 49 -43.54 6.64 -9.81
C GLN A 49 -43.50 6.13 -8.36
N VAL A 50 -42.30 5.96 -7.83
CA VAL A 50 -42.10 5.84 -6.38
C VAL A 50 -42.31 7.25 -5.81
N LYS A 51 -43.25 7.38 -4.87
CA LYS A 51 -43.56 8.65 -4.20
C LYS A 51 -42.31 9.19 -3.51
N ASP A 52 -41.96 10.43 -3.81
CA ASP A 52 -40.93 11.20 -3.11
C ASP A 52 -41.39 11.47 -1.67
N GLU A 53 -41.12 10.54 -0.75
CA GLU A 53 -40.92 10.93 0.65
C GLU A 53 -39.43 11.24 0.84
N PRO A 54 -39.07 12.46 1.29
CA PRO A 54 -37.69 12.79 1.55
C PRO A 54 -37.20 11.89 2.69
N LEU A 55 -36.23 11.04 2.38
CA LEU A 55 -35.45 10.33 3.39
C LEU A 55 -34.62 11.39 4.12
N ILE A 56 -35.16 11.90 5.24
CA ILE A 56 -34.41 12.69 6.20
C ILE A 56 -33.42 11.71 6.84
N VAL A 57 -32.25 11.58 6.23
CA VAL A 57 -31.11 10.95 6.87
C VAL A 57 -30.61 11.96 7.89
N GLU A 58 -31.03 11.80 9.14
CA GLU A 58 -30.38 12.48 10.25
C GLU A 58 -28.90 12.11 10.20
N THR A 59 -28.04 13.09 9.93
CA THR A 59 -26.58 12.93 9.81
C THR A 59 -25.90 12.64 11.17
N SER A 60 -26.66 12.21 12.17
CA SER A 60 -26.19 11.84 13.50
C SER A 60 -25.65 10.41 13.60
N ASN A 61 -25.74 9.57 12.55
CA ASN A 61 -25.30 8.17 12.58
C ASN A 61 -24.47 7.73 11.34
N LEU A 62 -23.44 8.48 10.95
CA LEU A 62 -22.37 7.94 10.08
C LEU A 62 -21.25 7.21 10.85
N THR A 63 -21.48 6.86 12.11
CA THR A 63 -20.68 5.89 12.84
C THR A 63 -21.50 4.63 13.01
N ASP A 64 -21.44 3.72 12.04
CA ASP A 64 -21.54 2.31 12.37
C ASP A 64 -20.16 1.88 12.90
N PRO A 65 -19.97 1.72 14.21
CA PRO A 65 -18.70 1.29 14.78
C PRO A 65 -18.34 -0.17 14.45
N SER A 66 -19.22 -0.93 13.79
CA SER A 66 -19.04 -2.37 13.54
C SER A 66 -18.24 -2.74 12.27
N LEU A 67 -17.81 -1.77 11.45
CA LEU A 67 -17.01 -2.04 10.23
C LEU A 67 -15.75 -1.16 10.06
N LYS A 68 -15.19 -0.62 11.15
CA LYS A 68 -13.75 -0.32 11.17
C LYS A 68 -13.01 -1.63 11.46
N MET A 69 -12.75 -2.43 10.44
CA MET A 69 -11.79 -3.53 10.60
C MET A 69 -10.47 -2.93 11.13
N ALA A 70 -9.96 -3.51 12.20
CA ALA A 70 -8.64 -3.15 12.71
C ALA A 70 -7.60 -3.36 11.60
N ASN A 71 -6.60 -2.48 11.55
CA ASN A 71 -5.47 -2.65 10.65
C ASN A 71 -4.82 -4.03 10.89
N PRO A 72 -4.54 -4.80 9.82
CA PRO A 72 -3.84 -6.07 9.96
C PRO A 72 -2.46 -5.87 10.60
N LYS A 73 -2.07 -6.80 11.47
CA LYS A 73 -0.71 -6.89 11.99
C LYS A 73 -0.01 -8.11 11.42
N VAL A 74 1.24 -7.93 11.02
CA VAL A 74 2.10 -8.99 10.51
C VAL A 74 3.40 -9.01 11.30
N PHE A 75 4.15 -10.10 11.18
CA PHE A 75 5.44 -10.23 11.87
C PHE A 75 6.53 -10.74 10.95
N PHE A 76 7.77 -10.38 11.28
CA PHE A 76 8.99 -10.98 10.78
C PHE A 76 9.83 -11.50 11.94
N ASP A 77 10.20 -12.78 11.89
CA ASP A 77 11.26 -13.34 12.71
C ASP A 77 12.59 -13.17 11.97
N MET A 78 13.47 -12.35 12.52
CA MET A 78 14.73 -11.99 11.88
C MET A 78 15.84 -12.93 12.30
N SER A 79 16.78 -13.18 11.40
CA SER A 79 18.06 -13.83 11.70
C SER A 79 19.22 -13.06 11.08
N VAL A 80 20.37 -13.08 11.77
CA VAL A 80 21.63 -12.46 11.34
C VAL A 80 22.72 -13.51 11.37
N GLY A 81 23.37 -13.77 10.23
CA GLY A 81 24.42 -14.78 10.10
C GLY A 81 23.96 -16.18 10.54
N GLY A 82 22.69 -16.51 10.33
CA GLY A 82 22.08 -17.79 10.71
C GLY A 82 21.66 -17.91 12.18
N LYS A 83 21.77 -16.84 12.97
CA LYS A 83 21.31 -16.81 14.38
C LYS A 83 20.04 -15.99 14.52
N PRO A 84 19.05 -16.39 15.34
CA PRO A 84 17.88 -15.57 15.63
C PRO A 84 18.28 -14.20 16.18
N ALA A 85 17.64 -13.15 15.65
CA ALA A 85 17.91 -11.75 16.01
C ALA A 85 16.71 -11.07 16.69
N GLY A 86 15.53 -11.68 16.66
CA GLY A 86 14.32 -11.19 17.31
C GLY A 86 13.14 -11.06 16.34
N ARG A 87 11.99 -10.66 16.86
CA ARG A 87 10.75 -10.45 16.11
C ARG A 87 10.46 -8.98 15.91
N ILE A 88 9.98 -8.63 14.72
CA ILE A 88 9.41 -7.33 14.39
C ILE A 88 7.91 -7.54 14.16
N VAL A 89 7.07 -6.69 14.76
CA VAL A 89 5.62 -6.65 14.50
C VAL A 89 5.27 -5.34 13.80
N ILE A 90 4.50 -5.43 12.72
CA ILE A 90 4.20 -4.34 11.81
C ILE A 90 2.69 -4.22 11.66
N GLU A 91 2.15 -3.02 11.85
CA GLU A 91 0.75 -2.71 11.57
C GLU A 91 0.62 -2.06 10.19
N LEU A 92 -0.27 -2.61 9.35
CA LEU A 92 -0.48 -2.21 7.96
C LEU A 92 -1.64 -1.22 7.87
N PHE A 93 -1.45 -0.11 7.17
CA PHE A 93 -2.43 0.95 7.01
C PHE A 93 -3.55 0.60 6.00
N ALA A 94 -4.24 -0.52 6.21
CA ALA A 94 -5.29 -1.01 5.30
C ALA A 94 -6.46 -0.01 5.12
N HIS A 95 -6.65 0.91 6.07
CA HIS A 95 -7.65 1.97 5.97
C HIS A 95 -7.27 3.13 5.02
N THR A 96 -5.97 3.32 4.72
CA THR A 96 -5.48 4.38 3.81
C THR A 96 -4.83 3.85 2.53
N THR A 97 -4.19 2.69 2.60
CA THR A 97 -3.56 2.01 1.45
C THR A 97 -3.95 0.52 1.40
N PRO A 98 -5.25 0.20 1.24
CA PRO A 98 -5.76 -1.17 1.29
C PRO A 98 -5.08 -2.12 0.29
N ARG A 99 -4.78 -1.69 -0.94
CA ARG A 99 -4.11 -2.55 -1.93
C ARG A 99 -2.65 -2.76 -1.53
N THR A 100 -1.93 -1.72 -1.14
CA THR A 100 -0.53 -1.88 -0.73
C THR A 100 -0.41 -2.75 0.52
N ALA A 101 -1.30 -2.54 1.50
CA ALA A 101 -1.38 -3.33 2.72
C ALA A 101 -1.70 -4.81 2.44
N GLU A 102 -2.69 -5.11 1.58
CA GLU A 102 -3.06 -6.48 1.24
C GLU A 102 -1.94 -7.23 0.51
N ASN A 103 -1.20 -6.55 -0.38
CA ASN A 103 -0.03 -7.11 -1.03
C ASN A 103 1.02 -7.57 0.00
N PHE A 104 1.39 -6.67 0.91
CA PHE A 104 2.38 -6.99 1.94
C PHE A 104 1.89 -8.09 2.89
N ARG A 105 0.62 -8.04 3.30
CA ARG A 105 0.01 -9.04 4.19
C ARG A 105 0.05 -10.43 3.58
N ALA A 106 -0.40 -10.57 2.34
CA ALA A 106 -0.44 -11.84 1.64
C ALA A 106 0.98 -12.39 1.34
N LEU A 107 1.95 -11.50 1.08
CA LEU A 107 3.36 -11.88 0.97
C LEU A 107 3.98 -12.29 2.33
N CYS A 108 3.44 -11.81 3.46
CA CYS A 108 3.84 -12.32 4.77
C CYS A 108 3.29 -13.72 5.05
N THR A 109 2.07 -14.04 4.59
CA THR A 109 1.45 -15.35 4.85
C THR A 109 1.83 -16.42 3.81
N GLY A 110 2.22 -16.00 2.61
CA GLY A 110 2.50 -16.91 1.49
C GLY A 110 1.24 -17.53 0.88
N GLU A 111 0.05 -17.04 1.23
CA GLU A 111 -1.23 -17.67 0.88
C GLU A 111 -1.55 -17.67 -0.62
N LYS A 112 -0.86 -16.84 -1.41
CA LYS A 112 -1.05 -16.76 -2.87
C LYS A 112 -0.25 -17.81 -3.64
N GLY A 113 0.55 -18.64 -2.95
CA GLY A 113 1.27 -19.75 -3.58
C GLY A 113 2.43 -19.28 -4.46
N MET A 114 2.46 -19.73 -5.72
CA MET A 114 3.56 -19.44 -6.64
C MET A 114 3.23 -18.26 -7.55
N GLY A 115 4.17 -17.35 -7.72
CA GLY A 115 4.10 -16.23 -8.68
C GLY A 115 4.40 -16.68 -10.11
N LYS A 116 4.17 -15.77 -11.07
CA LYS A 116 4.45 -15.99 -12.49
C LYS A 116 5.94 -16.19 -12.77
N LEU A 117 6.82 -15.66 -11.91
CA LEU A 117 8.26 -15.88 -12.02
C LEU A 117 8.73 -17.25 -11.46
N GLY A 118 7.79 -18.13 -11.10
CA GLY A 118 8.09 -19.48 -10.63
C GLY A 118 8.68 -19.55 -9.22
N LYS A 119 8.52 -18.49 -8.44
CA LYS A 119 8.96 -18.37 -7.04
C LYS A 119 7.74 -18.22 -6.13
N PRO A 120 7.80 -18.70 -4.87
CA PRO A 120 6.73 -18.44 -3.90
C PRO A 120 6.51 -16.94 -3.70
N LEU A 121 5.25 -16.51 -3.67
CA LEU A 121 4.84 -15.17 -3.26
C LEU A 121 4.89 -15.08 -1.73
N HIS A 122 6.10 -15.11 -1.17
CA HIS A 122 6.30 -15.25 0.28
C HIS A 122 7.63 -14.61 0.72
N TYR A 123 7.61 -13.81 1.79
CA TYR A 123 8.81 -13.19 2.35
C TYR A 123 9.71 -14.16 3.13
N LYS A 124 9.20 -15.32 3.56
CA LYS A 124 9.99 -16.30 4.31
C LYS A 124 11.22 -16.74 3.51
N GLY A 125 12.39 -16.57 4.11
CA GLY A 125 13.70 -16.86 3.53
C GLY A 125 14.27 -15.75 2.65
N SER A 126 13.52 -14.67 2.39
CA SER A 126 14.05 -13.49 1.70
C SER A 126 14.99 -12.69 2.60
N ILE A 127 15.86 -11.89 1.99
CA ILE A 127 16.93 -11.19 2.69
C ILE A 127 16.74 -9.66 2.69
N ILE A 128 17.35 -9.00 3.66
CA ILE A 128 17.64 -7.57 3.57
C ILE A 128 18.90 -7.42 2.70
N HIS A 129 18.71 -7.05 1.44
CA HIS A 129 19.76 -7.02 0.43
C HIS A 129 20.54 -5.69 0.42
N ARG A 130 19.95 -4.63 0.97
CA ARG A 130 20.57 -3.31 1.11
C ARG A 130 20.26 -2.73 2.48
N LEU A 131 21.26 -2.10 3.09
CA LEU A 131 21.15 -1.46 4.40
C LEU A 131 22.03 -0.23 4.42
N VAL A 132 21.42 0.94 4.59
CA VAL A 132 22.12 2.21 4.75
C VAL A 132 22.10 2.55 6.24
N PRO A 133 23.27 2.54 6.93
CA PRO A 133 23.31 2.69 8.39
C PRO A 133 22.55 3.91 8.89
N ASP A 134 21.77 3.72 9.96
CA ASP A 134 20.90 4.70 10.62
C ASP A 134 19.77 5.28 9.74
N GLN A 135 19.69 4.93 8.46
CA GLN A 135 18.76 5.51 7.49
C GLN A 135 17.66 4.55 7.04
N MET A 136 18.03 3.38 6.50
CA MET A 136 17.03 2.45 5.93
C MET A 136 17.54 1.02 5.77
N LEU A 137 16.60 0.07 5.83
CA LEU A 137 16.80 -1.34 5.45
C LEU A 137 15.88 -1.66 4.27
N CYS A 138 16.41 -2.25 3.20
CA CYS A 138 15.62 -2.66 2.02
C CYS A 138 15.57 -4.18 1.92
N GLY A 139 14.35 -4.72 1.80
CA GLY A 139 14.09 -6.14 1.73
C GLY A 139 12.97 -6.47 0.74
N GLY A 140 12.54 -7.73 0.75
CA GLY A 140 11.37 -8.16 -0.01
C GLY A 140 11.63 -8.49 -1.48
N ASP A 141 12.88 -8.59 -1.93
CA ASP A 141 13.19 -9.23 -3.20
C ASP A 141 13.06 -10.75 -3.04
N ILE A 142 11.86 -11.26 -3.27
CA ILE A 142 11.49 -12.67 -3.09
C ILE A 142 11.92 -13.57 -4.27
N THR A 143 12.52 -13.00 -5.33
CA THR A 143 12.86 -13.77 -6.54
C THR A 143 14.35 -13.88 -6.79
N ALA A 144 15.08 -12.76 -6.79
CA ALA A 144 16.51 -12.69 -7.07
C ALA A 144 17.36 -12.51 -5.80
N GLY A 145 16.81 -11.84 -4.80
CA GLY A 145 17.45 -11.60 -3.51
C GLY A 145 18.56 -10.55 -3.52
N ASP A 146 18.74 -9.81 -4.61
CA ASP A 146 19.78 -8.80 -4.79
C ASP A 146 19.25 -7.39 -5.06
N GLY A 147 17.92 -7.22 -5.07
CA GLY A 147 17.23 -5.98 -5.35
C GLY A 147 16.85 -5.80 -6.82
N SER A 148 17.18 -6.75 -7.71
CA SER A 148 16.76 -6.73 -9.13
C SER A 148 15.41 -7.41 -9.38
N GLY A 149 14.94 -8.20 -8.42
CA GLY A 149 13.77 -9.06 -8.54
C GLY A 149 12.48 -8.48 -7.96
N GLY A 150 11.67 -9.39 -7.43
CA GLY A 150 10.40 -9.13 -6.76
C GLY A 150 9.16 -9.20 -7.67
N GLU A 151 8.02 -9.53 -7.05
CA GLU A 151 6.72 -9.76 -7.72
C GLU A 151 5.55 -9.45 -6.75
N SER A 152 4.53 -8.74 -7.23
CA SER A 152 3.30 -8.48 -6.46
C SER A 152 2.31 -9.65 -6.48
N ILE A 153 1.28 -9.57 -5.63
CA ILE A 153 0.19 -10.56 -5.64
C ILE A 153 -0.85 -10.36 -6.75
N TYR A 154 -0.79 -9.25 -7.50
CA TYR A 154 -1.88 -8.80 -8.38
C TYR A 154 -1.89 -9.42 -9.77
N GLY A 155 -1.21 -10.56 -9.93
CA GLY A 155 -1.05 -11.24 -11.20
C GLY A 155 0.03 -10.60 -12.06
N ASP A 156 0.10 -9.28 -12.18
CA ASP A 156 1.24 -8.62 -12.82
C ASP A 156 2.41 -8.43 -11.86
N ARG A 157 3.63 -8.32 -12.41
CA ARG A 157 4.83 -8.13 -11.58
C ARG A 157 4.70 -6.88 -10.72
N PHE A 158 4.19 -5.80 -11.32
CA PHE A 158 4.09 -4.47 -10.72
C PHE A 158 2.64 -4.06 -10.50
N PHE A 159 2.41 -3.10 -9.58
CA PHE A 159 1.14 -2.40 -9.37
C PHE A 159 1.36 -0.89 -9.14
N GLU A 160 0.27 -0.13 -9.29
CA GLU A 160 0.29 1.33 -9.26
C GLU A 160 0.62 1.93 -7.89
N ASP A 161 1.07 3.19 -7.86
CA ASP A 161 1.16 3.98 -6.64
C ASP A 161 -0.24 4.30 -6.12
N GLU A 162 -0.63 3.70 -4.99
CA GLU A 162 -2.00 3.81 -4.50
C GLU A 162 -2.37 5.23 -4.04
N ASN A 163 -1.50 5.86 -3.22
CA ASN A 163 -1.54 7.27 -2.84
C ASN A 163 -0.32 7.63 -1.97
N PHE A 164 -0.14 8.93 -1.68
CA PHE A 164 0.95 9.48 -0.86
C PHE A 164 0.44 10.25 0.37
N ILE A 165 -0.66 9.81 1.00
CA ILE A 165 -1.25 10.55 2.13
C ILE A 165 -0.51 10.31 3.45
N ASN A 166 0.01 9.09 3.65
CA ASN A 166 0.84 8.76 4.81
C ASN A 166 2.26 9.30 4.60
N LYS A 167 2.95 9.61 5.70
CA LYS A 167 4.27 10.24 5.71
C LYS A 167 5.22 9.52 6.65
N GLN A 168 6.52 9.74 6.47
CA GLN A 168 7.55 9.27 7.39
C GLN A 168 7.53 10.10 8.68
N THR A 169 6.67 9.70 9.62
CA THR A 169 6.53 10.36 10.92
C THR A 169 7.63 9.98 11.92
N GLY A 170 8.54 9.06 11.56
CA GLY A 170 9.67 8.66 12.40
C GLY A 170 10.26 7.30 12.02
N PRO A 171 11.17 6.77 12.87
CA PRO A 171 11.78 5.45 12.68
C PRO A 171 10.74 4.33 12.73
N GLY A 172 10.93 3.30 11.91
CA GLY A 172 10.03 2.16 11.81
C GLY A 172 8.85 2.35 10.85
N ILE A 173 8.83 3.41 10.04
CA ILE A 173 7.86 3.55 8.96
C ILE A 173 8.26 2.67 7.78
N LEU A 174 7.30 2.00 7.15
CA LEU A 174 7.52 1.21 5.94
C LEU A 174 6.94 1.90 4.71
N ALA A 175 7.72 1.87 3.63
CA ALA A 175 7.34 2.36 2.31
C ALA A 175 7.69 1.33 1.22
N MET A 176 6.95 1.35 0.11
CA MET A 176 7.24 0.50 -1.04
C MET A 176 8.54 0.92 -1.72
N ALA A 177 9.41 -0.04 -2.03
CA ALA A 177 10.49 0.21 -2.98
C ALA A 177 9.93 0.09 -4.40
N ASN A 178 10.32 1.01 -5.27
CA ASN A 178 9.89 1.04 -6.66
C ASN A 178 11.06 1.45 -7.58
N ARG A 179 10.82 1.41 -8.89
CA ARG A 179 11.75 1.80 -9.95
C ARG A 179 11.20 2.99 -10.75
N GLY A 180 10.50 3.88 -10.06
CA GLY A 180 9.71 4.97 -10.64
C GLY A 180 8.21 4.77 -10.46
N ILE A 181 7.45 5.70 -11.02
CA ILE A 181 5.99 5.77 -10.91
C ILE A 181 5.34 4.44 -11.31
N ASP A 182 4.40 3.96 -10.50
CA ASP A 182 3.57 2.78 -10.75
C ASP A 182 4.36 1.48 -10.95
N THR A 183 5.47 1.31 -10.21
CA THR A 183 6.30 0.10 -10.27
C THR A 183 6.49 -0.59 -8.92
N ASN A 184 5.47 -0.54 -8.06
CA ASN A 184 5.49 -1.23 -6.78
C ASN A 184 5.37 -2.75 -6.96
N GLU A 185 6.02 -3.53 -6.10
CA GLU A 185 5.94 -5.00 -6.12
C GLU A 185 5.99 -5.60 -4.70
N SER A 186 6.80 -6.60 -4.44
CA SER A 186 7.14 -7.15 -3.12
C SER A 186 8.20 -6.37 -2.33
N GLN A 187 9.10 -5.60 -2.96
CA GLN A 187 10.17 -4.93 -2.22
C GLN A 187 9.67 -3.76 -1.37
N PHE A 188 10.28 -3.61 -0.20
CA PHE A 188 9.94 -2.61 0.79
C PHE A 188 11.18 -2.00 1.43
N MET A 189 10.99 -0.85 2.06
CA MET A 189 11.98 -0.16 2.87
C MET A 189 11.44 0.01 4.29
N ILE A 190 12.25 -0.31 5.30
CA ILE A 190 12.03 0.10 6.69
C ILE A 190 12.90 1.33 6.94
N CYS A 191 12.26 2.45 7.24
CA CYS A 191 12.92 3.74 7.35
C CYS A 191 13.26 4.05 8.80
N MET A 192 14.52 4.39 9.07
CA MET A 192 15.05 4.71 10.40
C MET A 192 15.31 6.22 10.57
N GLU A 193 15.46 6.94 9.47
CA GLU A 193 15.52 8.40 9.39
C GLU A 193 14.50 8.91 8.36
N GLY A 194 13.95 10.10 8.61
CA GLY A 194 13.01 10.74 7.70
C GLY A 194 13.70 11.32 6.45
N SER A 195 13.05 11.19 5.30
CA SER A 195 13.49 11.67 4.00
C SER A 195 12.29 12.22 3.22
N PRO A 196 12.29 13.53 2.87
CA PRO A 196 11.18 14.14 2.13
C PRO A 196 10.87 13.48 0.78
N ILE A 197 11.85 12.81 0.16
CA ILE A 197 11.67 12.12 -1.13
C ILE A 197 10.74 10.91 -0.96
N ILE A 198 10.84 10.19 0.16
CA ILE A 198 10.00 9.03 0.44
C ILE A 198 8.53 9.44 0.50
N ASP A 199 8.24 10.59 1.09
CA ASP A 199 6.88 11.11 1.25
C ASP A 199 6.18 11.45 -0.07
N THR A 200 6.93 11.64 -1.16
CA THR A 200 6.38 12.06 -2.47
C THR A 200 6.50 11.01 -3.55
N GLU A 201 7.43 10.06 -3.43
CA GLU A 201 7.75 9.09 -4.48
C GLU A 201 7.49 7.64 -4.08
N HIS A 202 7.24 7.37 -2.79
CA HIS A 202 7.05 6.01 -2.29
C HIS A 202 5.78 5.91 -1.45
N VAL A 203 4.98 4.88 -1.72
CA VAL A 203 3.73 4.64 -0.97
C VAL A 203 4.08 4.19 0.45
N VAL A 204 3.80 5.03 1.44
CA VAL A 204 3.91 4.69 2.87
C VAL A 204 2.68 3.90 3.30
N PHE A 205 2.88 2.68 3.79
CA PHE A 205 1.79 1.72 3.98
C PHE A 205 1.77 1.00 5.34
N ALA A 206 2.79 1.15 6.17
CA ALA A 206 2.82 0.50 7.48
C ALA A 206 3.77 1.17 8.47
N HIS A 207 3.70 0.73 9.72
CA HIS A 207 4.68 1.07 10.75
C HIS A 207 4.97 -0.10 11.68
N VAL A 208 6.18 -0.13 12.23
CA VAL A 208 6.60 -1.07 13.26
C VAL A 208 5.93 -0.70 14.57
N VAL A 209 5.25 -1.67 15.20
CA VAL A 209 4.63 -1.54 16.53
C VAL A 209 5.42 -2.24 17.62
N GLU A 210 6.21 -3.27 17.28
CA GLU A 210 7.12 -3.95 18.20
C GLU A 210 8.42 -4.35 17.48
N GLY A 211 9.55 -4.39 18.18
CA GLY A 211 10.83 -4.83 17.61
C GLY A 211 11.62 -3.74 16.88
N LEU A 212 11.37 -2.45 17.16
CA LEU A 212 12.22 -1.36 16.64
C LEU A 212 13.66 -1.47 17.16
N ASP A 213 13.84 -1.95 18.38
CA ASP A 213 15.14 -2.28 18.98
C ASP A 213 15.84 -3.43 18.25
N VAL A 214 15.10 -4.43 17.75
CA VAL A 214 15.64 -5.49 16.90
C VAL A 214 16.21 -4.89 15.61
N ILE A 215 15.46 -4.00 14.95
CA ILE A 215 15.93 -3.31 13.73
C ILE A 215 17.21 -2.53 14.00
N ARG A 216 17.25 -1.73 15.07
CA ARG A 216 18.45 -0.95 15.47
C ARG A 216 19.64 -1.85 15.80
N SER A 217 19.40 -3.01 16.41
CA SER A 217 20.45 -3.97 16.75
C SER A 217 21.03 -4.62 15.49
N ILE A 218 20.18 -4.99 14.54
CA ILE A 218 20.59 -5.48 13.21
C ILE A 218 21.42 -4.42 12.49
N ASP A 219 20.91 -3.19 12.39
CA ASP A 219 21.61 -2.07 11.75
C ASP A 219 23.03 -1.88 12.31
N LYS A 220 23.14 -1.77 13.64
CA LYS A 220 24.43 -1.61 14.31
C LYS A 220 25.38 -2.81 14.13
N GLU A 221 24.84 -4.04 14.08
CA GLU A 221 25.66 -5.25 13.96
C GLU A 221 26.22 -5.43 12.54
N VAL A 222 25.39 -5.19 11.52
CA VAL A 222 25.73 -5.56 10.14
C VAL A 222 25.91 -4.39 9.19
N GLY A 223 25.61 -3.15 9.61
CA GLY A 223 25.74 -1.96 8.79
C GLY A 223 27.16 -1.74 8.28
N THR A 224 27.25 -1.32 7.02
CA THR A 224 28.52 -1.09 6.32
C THR A 224 28.46 0.17 5.46
N GLY A 225 29.62 0.73 5.13
CA GLY A 225 29.71 1.91 4.27
C GLY A 225 29.35 1.66 2.80
N ASN A 226 29.36 0.41 2.32
CA ASN A 226 28.98 0.07 0.94
C ASN A 226 27.49 -0.29 0.80
N CYS A 227 26.69 -0.06 1.85
CA CYS A 227 25.27 -0.30 1.90
C CYS A 227 24.83 -1.78 1.78
N VAL A 228 25.76 -2.73 1.97
CA VAL A 228 25.49 -4.17 1.92
C VAL A 228 25.78 -4.78 3.30
N PRO A 229 24.82 -5.47 3.94
CA PRO A 229 25.04 -6.09 5.25
C PRO A 229 26.31 -6.95 5.30
N SER A 230 27.09 -6.81 6.38
CA SER A 230 28.33 -7.58 6.58
C SER A 230 28.09 -9.08 6.84
N LYS A 231 26.85 -9.45 7.20
CA LYS A 231 26.37 -10.81 7.36
C LYS A 231 24.97 -10.92 6.73
N PRO A 232 24.55 -12.10 6.27
CA PRO A 232 23.18 -12.30 5.80
C PRO A 232 22.16 -11.92 6.88
N VAL A 233 21.22 -11.05 6.52
CA VAL A 233 20.05 -10.70 7.34
C VAL A 233 18.83 -11.26 6.64
N ILE A 234 18.13 -12.20 7.28
CA ILE A 234 17.09 -13.02 6.65
C ILE A 234 15.80 -12.92 7.45
N ILE A 235 14.67 -12.78 6.76
CA ILE A 235 13.34 -13.01 7.32
C ILE A 235 13.16 -14.52 7.45
N ALA A 236 13.53 -15.08 8.61
CA ALA A 236 13.55 -16.52 8.86
C ALA A 236 12.13 -17.12 8.88
N ASP A 237 11.17 -16.35 9.40
CA ASP A 237 9.74 -16.68 9.33
C ASP A 237 8.90 -15.40 9.26
N CYS A 238 7.69 -15.50 8.73
CA CYS A 238 6.76 -14.39 8.65
C CYS A 238 5.32 -14.86 8.60
N GLY A 239 4.39 -13.94 8.89
CA GLY A 239 2.97 -14.24 8.86
C GLY A 239 2.11 -13.10 9.37
N GLN A 240 0.81 -13.35 9.47
CA GLN A 240 -0.16 -12.44 10.05
C GLN A 240 -0.44 -12.82 11.51
N ILE A 241 -0.62 -11.82 12.37
CA ILE A 241 -1.09 -11.97 13.75
C ILE A 241 -2.61 -11.81 13.73
N SER A 242 -3.32 -12.85 14.19
CA SER A 242 -4.78 -12.88 14.35
C SER A 242 -5.23 -12.30 15.68
#